data_AF-A0AAW3PWN6-F1
#
_entry.id   AF-A0AAW3PWN6-F1
#
_cell.length_a   1.000
_cell.length_b   1.000
_cell.length_c   1.000
_cell.angle_alpha   90.00
_cell.angle_beta   90.00
_cell.angle_gamma   90.00
#
_symmetry.space_group_name_H-M   'P 1'
#
loop_
_entity.id
_entity.type
_entity.pdbx_description
1 polymer ?
#
loop_
_entity_poly.entity_id
_entity_poly.type
_entity_poly.pdbx_seq_one_letter_code
_entity_poly.pdbx_strand_id
1 'polypeptide(L)'
;MKPYPPVVRSRPRGRAAVRRSSRMLCAAAFVAVATVSVAQVPPAPRAQDPAGAMPPPPPPPSGPRALLPVGPGNDTGSDALVSGTLSRLTINPEGAVDGFVLTDGTLVRLPPHLGSQLAALVRSGERVTVAGERRFDDEIHARVVRNDGTGASLSGQPPAPVAPVPAMLRGVNLARLSVSGVVRRVTHAPRGEPDGVMLDGGAIVKLTVPAARQFGALLAPGERVAAVGYGTRNAYGEALQATAFGAPGHVVNLYDDVAR
;
A
#
# COMPACT_ATOMS: atom_id res chain seq x y z
N MET A 1 -39.00 -30.08 -46.95
CA MET A 1 -40.42 -29.67 -47.10
C MET A 1 -41.29 -30.42 -46.10
N LYS A 2 -41.60 -29.79 -44.97
CA LYS A 2 -42.89 -29.82 -44.24
C LYS A 2 -42.83 -28.73 -43.14
N PRO A 3 -43.90 -27.96 -42.90
CA PRO A 3 -43.80 -26.57 -42.48
C PRO A 3 -43.96 -26.37 -40.97
N TYR A 4 -43.27 -25.35 -40.46
CA TYR A 4 -43.44 -24.77 -39.12
C TYR A 4 -44.77 -24.01 -39.00
N PRO A 5 -45.45 -24.04 -37.84
CA PRO A 5 -46.59 -23.17 -37.57
C PRO A 5 -46.15 -21.73 -37.27
N PRO A 6 -46.93 -20.71 -37.65
CA PRO A 6 -46.62 -19.32 -37.34
C PRO A 6 -47.07 -18.96 -35.92
N VAL A 7 -46.14 -18.53 -35.07
CA VAL A 7 -46.47 -17.93 -33.77
C VAL A 7 -46.60 -16.42 -33.91
N VAL A 8 -47.80 -15.96 -33.52
CA VAL A 8 -48.31 -14.60 -33.57
C VAL A 8 -47.55 -13.66 -32.62
N ARG A 9 -47.40 -12.42 -33.10
CA ARG A 9 -46.78 -11.28 -32.42
C ARG A 9 -47.43 -10.93 -31.09
N SER A 10 -46.62 -10.57 -30.10
CA SER A 10 -47.00 -9.60 -29.09
C SER A 10 -45.80 -8.69 -28.74
N ARG A 11 -45.83 -7.47 -29.27
CA ARG A 11 -45.08 -6.34 -28.69
C ARG A 11 -45.83 -5.90 -27.45
N PRO A 12 -45.12 -5.51 -26.37
CA PRO A 12 -45.48 -4.22 -25.83
C PRO A 12 -44.30 -3.35 -25.41
N ARG A 13 -44.49 -2.08 -25.76
CA ARG A 13 -44.27 -0.88 -24.93
C ARG A 13 -42.82 -0.57 -24.55
N GLY A 14 -42.23 0.26 -25.42
CA GLY A 14 -41.20 1.20 -25.01
C GLY A 14 -41.67 2.02 -23.80
N ARG A 15 -40.80 2.09 -22.80
CA ARG A 15 -40.89 3.08 -21.74
C ARG A 15 -39.71 4.03 -21.86
N ALA A 16 -40.09 5.23 -22.28
CA ALA A 16 -39.49 6.53 -22.09
C ALA A 16 -38.16 6.61 -21.34
N ALA A 17 -37.23 7.28 -22.01
CA ALA A 17 -36.07 7.93 -21.44
C ALA A 17 -36.46 8.85 -20.27
N VAL A 18 -35.65 8.81 -19.21
CA VAL A 18 -35.53 9.93 -18.27
C VAL A 18 -34.05 10.27 -18.18
N ARG A 19 -33.61 11.16 -19.10
CA ARG A 19 -32.39 11.96 -18.91
C ARG A 19 -32.72 13.00 -17.84
N ARG A 20 -32.19 12.85 -16.64
CA ARG A 20 -32.11 13.97 -15.68
C ARG A 20 -30.84 14.75 -15.96
N SER A 21 -30.99 15.70 -16.86
CA SER A 21 -30.12 16.87 -17.00
C SER A 21 -30.52 17.90 -15.95
N SER A 22 -29.66 18.14 -14.96
CA SER A 22 -29.74 19.31 -14.08
C SER A 22 -28.70 20.32 -14.52
N ARG A 23 -29.21 21.39 -15.13
CA ARG A 23 -28.47 22.58 -15.55
C ARG A 23 -28.05 23.41 -14.33
N MET A 24 -26.87 24.01 -14.47
CA MET A 24 -26.40 25.29 -13.94
C MET A 24 -27.36 26.08 -13.05
N LEU A 25 -26.85 26.58 -11.92
CA LEU A 25 -27.15 27.94 -11.48
C LEU A 25 -25.86 28.58 -10.93
N CYS A 26 -25.42 29.65 -11.60
CA CYS A 26 -24.51 30.65 -11.08
C CYS A 26 -25.25 31.54 -10.08
N ALA A 27 -24.62 31.93 -8.98
CA ALA A 27 -24.77 33.24 -8.34
C ALA A 27 -23.68 33.40 -7.26
N ALA A 28 -22.81 34.38 -7.45
CA ALA A 28 -22.64 35.56 -6.59
C ALA A 28 -21.84 35.28 -5.29
N ALA A 29 -20.55 35.60 -5.27
CA ALA A 29 -20.05 36.92 -4.87
C ALA A 29 -20.31 37.24 -3.39
N PHE A 30 -19.30 36.95 -2.55
CA PHE A 30 -19.04 37.72 -1.35
C PHE A 30 -17.55 38.06 -1.30
N VAL A 31 -17.28 39.32 -1.62
CA VAL A 31 -16.03 40.00 -1.28
C VAL A 31 -16.05 40.22 0.23
N ALA A 32 -15.11 39.63 0.95
CA ALA A 32 -14.77 40.03 2.30
C ALA A 32 -13.28 40.40 2.31
N VAL A 33 -13.02 41.70 2.15
CA VAL A 33 -11.71 42.30 2.41
C VAL A 33 -11.50 42.27 3.91
N ALA A 34 -10.63 41.37 4.38
CA ALA A 34 -10.10 41.44 5.73
C ALA A 34 -8.68 42.02 5.64
N THR A 35 -8.59 43.33 5.86
CA THR A 35 -7.35 44.05 6.15
C THR A 35 -6.75 43.49 7.44
N VAL A 36 -5.72 42.64 7.34
CA VAL A 36 -4.90 42.29 8.51
C VAL A 36 -3.82 43.35 8.65
N SER A 37 -4.02 44.23 9.64
CA SER A 37 -3.02 45.20 10.09
C SER A 37 -1.71 44.50 10.43
N VAL A 38 -0.63 45.01 9.85
CA VAL A 38 0.74 44.69 10.23
C VAL A 38 1.03 45.40 11.55
N ALA A 39 0.82 44.72 12.68
CA ALA A 39 1.38 45.16 13.95
C ALA A 39 2.81 44.60 14.06
N GLN A 40 3.79 45.43 13.70
CA GLN A 40 5.20 45.13 13.96
C GLN A 40 5.43 45.13 15.47
N VAL A 41 5.75 43.96 16.03
CA VAL A 41 6.17 43.80 17.42
C VAL A 41 7.56 44.44 17.55
N PRO A 42 7.78 45.43 18.43
CA PRO A 42 9.10 46.01 18.66
C PRO A 42 10.03 44.97 19.31
N PRO A 43 11.32 44.94 18.97
CA PRO A 43 12.29 44.08 19.65
C PRO A 43 12.43 44.51 21.11
N ALA A 44 12.43 43.53 22.02
CA ALA A 44 12.63 43.75 23.44
C ALA A 44 14.00 44.40 23.73
N PRO A 45 14.10 45.30 24.72
CA PRO A 45 15.36 45.89 25.14
C PRO A 45 16.30 44.82 25.71
N ARG A 46 17.58 44.89 25.34
CA ARG A 46 18.64 44.06 25.92
C ARG A 46 18.75 44.38 27.41
N ALA A 47 18.36 43.44 28.26
CA ALA A 47 18.70 43.48 29.67
C ALA A 47 20.22 43.30 29.80
N GLN A 48 20.86 44.24 30.50
CA GLN A 48 22.26 44.20 30.86
C GLN A 48 22.47 43.12 31.92
N ASP A 49 23.46 42.26 31.72
CA ASP A 49 23.89 41.26 32.70
C ASP A 49 24.44 41.94 33.96
N PRO A 50 23.94 41.62 35.17
CA PRO A 50 24.65 41.96 36.39
C PRO A 50 25.84 41.01 36.56
N ALA A 51 27.04 41.59 36.60
CA ALA A 51 28.27 40.93 36.98
C ALA A 51 28.15 40.32 38.39
N GLY A 52 28.56 39.06 38.55
CA GLY A 52 28.81 38.50 39.89
C GLY A 52 28.36 37.06 40.18
N ALA A 53 28.14 36.18 39.19
CA ALA A 53 27.89 34.77 39.45
C ALA A 53 29.12 33.90 39.09
N MET A 54 29.65 33.22 40.10
CA MET A 54 30.79 32.30 40.04
C MET A 54 30.55 31.15 39.03
N PRO A 55 31.56 30.72 38.25
CA PRO A 55 31.37 29.65 37.28
C PRO A 55 31.07 28.29 37.95
N PRO A 56 30.23 27.43 37.34
CA PRO A 56 29.99 26.09 37.84
C PRO A 56 31.25 25.22 37.74
N PRO A 57 31.41 24.20 38.62
CA PRO A 57 32.57 23.33 38.59
C PRO A 57 32.65 22.52 37.28
N PRO A 58 33.87 22.17 36.83
CA PRO A 58 34.06 21.40 35.60
C PRO A 58 33.48 19.99 35.72
N PRO A 59 32.95 19.41 34.62
CA PRO A 59 32.50 18.03 34.60
C PRO A 59 33.68 17.06 34.80
N PRO A 60 33.45 15.87 35.39
CA PRO A 60 34.51 14.87 35.59
C PRO A 60 35.07 14.36 34.24
N PRO A 61 36.35 13.94 34.20
CA PRO A 61 37.00 13.47 32.98
C PRO A 61 36.31 12.22 32.44
N SER A 62 36.00 12.24 31.14
CA SER A 62 35.47 11.10 30.41
C SER A 62 36.52 9.99 30.34
N GLY A 63 36.28 8.88 31.04
CA GLY A 63 37.09 7.67 30.90
C GLY A 63 37.02 7.09 29.47
N PRO A 64 37.98 6.23 29.08
CA PRO A 64 38.04 5.69 27.73
C PRO A 64 36.77 4.91 27.40
N ARG A 65 36.14 5.29 26.29
CA ARG A 65 35.01 4.60 25.66
C ARG A 65 35.40 3.12 25.47
N ALA A 66 34.77 2.24 26.23
CA ALA A 66 34.82 0.81 25.91
C ALA A 66 34.20 0.63 24.52
N LEU A 67 35.01 0.17 23.57
CA LEU A 67 34.56 -0.29 22.26
C LEU A 67 33.63 -1.48 22.49
N LEU A 68 32.32 -1.24 22.45
CA LEU A 68 31.36 -2.33 22.36
C LEU A 68 31.63 -3.08 21.04
N PRO A 69 31.60 -4.43 21.03
CA PRO A 69 31.80 -5.18 19.80
C PRO A 69 30.72 -4.80 18.79
N VAL A 70 31.15 -4.41 17.58
CA VAL A 70 30.27 -4.38 16.40
C VAL A 70 29.79 -5.80 16.17
N GLY A 71 28.53 -6.08 16.53
CA GLY A 71 27.84 -7.28 16.08
C GLY A 71 27.70 -7.25 14.55
N PRO A 72 27.63 -8.41 13.89
CA PRO A 72 27.52 -8.46 12.43
C PRO A 72 26.31 -7.64 11.97
N GLY A 73 26.56 -6.72 11.05
CA GLY A 73 25.57 -5.82 10.48
C GLY A 73 24.46 -6.63 9.83
N ASN A 74 23.29 -6.61 10.46
CA ASN A 74 22.05 -6.72 9.73
C ASN A 74 21.88 -5.35 9.08
N ASP A 75 21.80 -5.28 7.76
CA ASP A 75 21.40 -4.06 7.05
C ASP A 75 19.95 -3.74 7.47
N THR A 76 19.86 -3.07 8.62
CA THR A 76 18.63 -2.74 9.32
C THR A 76 18.12 -1.51 8.61
N GLY A 77 16.99 -1.67 7.91
CA GLY A 77 16.33 -0.60 7.19
C GLY A 77 16.30 0.68 8.03
N SER A 78 16.71 1.81 7.44
CA SER A 78 16.75 3.07 8.17
C SER A 78 15.35 3.46 8.63
N ASP A 79 15.24 3.96 9.85
CA ASP A 79 13.98 4.50 10.37
C ASP A 79 13.46 5.60 9.44
N ALA A 80 12.18 5.51 9.11
CA ALA A 80 11.51 6.41 8.18
C ALA A 80 10.21 6.97 8.78
N LEU A 81 9.99 8.26 8.55
CA LEU A 81 8.75 8.95 8.83
C LEU A 81 8.27 9.62 7.54
N VAL A 82 7.16 9.13 6.99
CA VAL A 82 6.60 9.58 5.71
C VAL A 82 5.15 9.98 5.88
N SER A 83 4.76 11.11 5.28
CA SER A 83 3.36 11.57 5.27
C SER A 83 2.89 11.73 3.84
N GLY A 84 1.68 11.27 3.54
CA GLY A 84 1.12 11.33 2.20
C GLY A 84 -0.37 11.03 2.17
N THR A 85 -0.96 11.08 0.99
CA THR A 85 -2.36 10.70 0.77
C THR A 85 -2.44 9.24 0.37
N LEU A 86 -3.30 8.46 1.04
CA LEU A 86 -3.53 7.06 0.69
C LEU A 86 -4.24 6.99 -0.66
N SER A 87 -3.61 6.39 -1.65
CA SER A 87 -4.18 6.18 -2.98
C SER A 87 -5.07 4.94 -3.01
N ARG A 88 -4.54 3.80 -2.52
CA ARG A 88 -5.27 2.53 -2.45
C ARG A 88 -4.71 1.60 -1.40
N LEU A 89 -5.57 0.74 -0.87
CA LEU A 89 -5.16 -0.41 -0.06
C LEU A 89 -4.53 -1.50 -0.95
N THR A 90 -3.72 -2.36 -0.34
CA THR A 90 -3.21 -3.60 -0.96
C THR A 90 -3.73 -4.80 -0.21
N ILE A 91 -3.79 -5.94 -0.89
CA ILE A 91 -4.21 -7.22 -0.30
C ILE A 91 -3.22 -8.33 -0.65
N ASN A 92 -3.16 -9.34 0.21
CA ASN A 92 -2.50 -10.61 -0.07
C ASN A 92 -3.42 -11.55 -0.88
N PRO A 93 -2.90 -12.66 -1.45
CA PRO A 93 -3.72 -13.62 -2.20
C PRO A 93 -4.91 -14.18 -1.41
N GLU A 94 -4.80 -14.27 -0.08
CA GLU A 94 -5.87 -14.69 0.83
C GLU A 94 -6.98 -13.64 1.02
N GLY A 95 -6.81 -12.44 0.48
CA GLY A 95 -7.80 -11.36 0.52
C GLY A 95 -7.71 -10.45 1.75
N ALA A 96 -6.74 -10.68 2.64
CA ALA A 96 -6.48 -9.80 3.78
C ALA A 96 -5.71 -8.57 3.33
N VAL A 97 -6.07 -7.42 3.89
CA VAL A 97 -5.33 -6.17 3.68
C VAL A 97 -3.94 -6.29 4.29
N ASP A 98 -2.90 -6.04 3.51
CA ASP A 98 -1.49 -6.19 3.91
C ASP A 98 -0.69 -4.88 3.77
N GLY A 99 -1.37 -3.77 3.45
CA GLY A 99 -0.71 -2.51 3.22
C GLY A 99 -1.54 -1.52 2.40
N PHE A 100 -0.85 -0.52 1.87
CA PHE A 100 -1.41 0.50 0.99
C PHE A 100 -0.33 1.20 0.17
N VAL A 101 -0.76 1.94 -0.84
CA VAL A 101 0.08 2.76 -1.70
C VAL A 101 -0.30 4.21 -1.52
N LEU A 102 0.69 5.09 -1.33
CA LEU A 102 0.52 6.54 -1.29
C LEU A 102 0.43 7.12 -2.72
N THR A 103 -0.07 8.36 -2.86
CA THR A 103 -0.22 9.02 -4.17
C THR A 103 1.09 9.27 -4.90
N ASP A 104 2.20 9.45 -4.18
CA ASP A 104 3.56 9.53 -4.73
C ASP A 104 4.08 8.17 -5.24
N GLY A 105 3.34 7.11 -4.93
CA GLY A 105 3.68 5.75 -5.27
C GLY A 105 4.33 4.98 -4.13
N THR A 106 4.71 5.54 -2.99
CA THR A 106 5.34 4.78 -1.90
C THR A 106 4.46 3.61 -1.46
N LEU A 107 5.04 2.41 -1.35
CA LEU A 107 4.36 1.21 -0.88
C LEU A 107 4.59 1.06 0.62
N VAL A 108 3.51 1.00 1.39
CA VAL A 108 3.55 0.79 2.83
C VAL A 108 2.99 -0.58 3.15
N ARG A 109 3.82 -1.47 3.71
CA ARG A 109 3.42 -2.82 4.13
C ARG A 109 3.15 -2.90 5.61
N LEU A 110 2.14 -3.69 5.95
CA LEU A 110 1.77 -4.04 7.31
C LEU A 110 1.55 -5.56 7.42
N PRO A 111 1.74 -6.13 8.62
CA PRO A 111 1.32 -7.50 8.86
C PRO A 111 -0.18 -7.68 8.58
N PRO A 112 -0.59 -8.78 7.91
CA PRO A 112 -1.97 -8.97 7.44
C PRO A 112 -3.00 -9.06 8.57
N HIS A 113 -2.60 -9.43 9.79
CA HIS A 113 -3.51 -9.46 10.95
C HIS A 113 -3.96 -8.06 11.40
N LEU A 114 -3.25 -7.00 11.00
CA LEU A 114 -3.64 -5.61 11.23
C LEU A 114 -4.49 -5.05 10.09
N GLY A 115 -4.71 -5.81 9.02
CA GLY A 115 -5.39 -5.36 7.82
C GLY A 115 -6.82 -4.87 8.04
N SER A 116 -7.60 -5.56 8.88
CA SER A 116 -8.97 -5.16 9.19
C SER A 116 -9.03 -3.85 9.98
N GLN A 117 -8.09 -3.67 10.92
CA GLN A 117 -7.96 -2.42 11.70
C GLN A 117 -7.50 -1.27 10.79
N LEU A 118 -6.57 -1.53 9.87
CA LEU A 118 -6.13 -0.55 8.89
C LEU A 118 -7.27 -0.09 7.98
N ALA A 119 -8.06 -1.03 7.44
CA ALA A 119 -9.21 -0.71 6.59
C ALA A 119 -10.31 0.08 7.32
N ALA A 120 -10.42 -0.08 8.64
CA ALA A 120 -11.31 0.72 9.48
C ALA A 120 -10.72 2.10 9.84
N LEU A 121 -9.39 2.19 9.94
CA LEU A 121 -8.66 3.39 10.34
C LEU A 121 -8.60 4.45 9.22
N VAL A 122 -8.41 4.01 7.97
CA VAL A 122 -8.13 4.91 6.84
C VAL A 122 -8.85 4.48 5.56
N ARG A 123 -9.28 5.46 4.77
CA ARG A 123 -9.84 5.26 3.43
C ARG A 123 -8.96 5.90 2.35
N SER A 124 -9.12 5.45 1.11
CA SER A 124 -8.50 6.12 -0.05
C SER A 124 -8.89 7.60 -0.10
N GLY A 125 -7.91 8.46 -0.35
CA GLY A 125 -8.04 9.92 -0.35
C GLY A 125 -7.70 10.59 0.97
N GLU A 126 -7.56 9.85 2.07
CA GLU A 126 -7.22 10.41 3.37
C GLU A 126 -5.70 10.57 3.55
N ARG A 127 -5.30 11.56 4.35
CA ARG A 127 -3.90 11.83 4.66
C ARG A 127 -3.45 11.00 5.85
N VAL A 128 -2.30 10.36 5.71
CA VAL A 128 -1.69 9.53 6.74
C VAL A 128 -0.24 9.91 6.98
N THR A 129 0.19 9.69 8.21
CA THR A 129 1.61 9.71 8.61
C THR A 129 2.01 8.30 9.04
N VAL A 130 3.12 7.82 8.49
CA VAL A 130 3.63 6.45 8.67
C VAL A 130 5.01 6.53 9.28
N ALA A 131 5.20 5.87 10.41
CA ALA A 131 6.50 5.62 11.00
C ALA A 131 6.85 4.14 10.83
N GLY A 132 8.05 3.84 10.36
CA GLY A 132 8.43 2.48 10.03
C GLY A 132 9.91 2.34 9.69
N GLU A 133 10.23 1.23 9.06
CA GLU A 133 11.57 0.93 8.55
C GLU A 133 11.52 0.98 7.02
N ARG A 134 12.41 1.76 6.41
CA ARG A 134 12.55 1.76 4.96
C ARG A 134 13.23 0.48 4.51
N ARG A 135 12.66 -0.15 3.49
CA ARG A 135 13.19 -1.35 2.86
C ARG A 135 13.72 -0.97 1.47
N PHE A 136 13.65 -1.93 0.55
CA PHE A 136 14.07 -1.77 -0.84
C PHE A 136 13.19 -0.74 -1.56
N ASP A 137 13.80 0.08 -2.41
CA ASP A 137 13.15 1.13 -3.20
C ASP A 137 12.36 2.15 -2.33
N ASP A 138 11.10 2.39 -2.71
CA ASP A 138 10.11 3.18 -1.99
C ASP A 138 9.13 2.27 -1.21
N GLU A 139 9.63 1.18 -0.61
CA GLU A 139 8.86 0.32 0.29
C GLU A 139 9.17 0.64 1.77
N ILE A 140 8.12 0.76 2.58
CA ILE A 140 8.20 1.01 4.02
C ILE A 140 7.45 -0.10 4.75
N HIS A 141 8.09 -0.74 5.72
CA HIS A 141 7.43 -1.63 6.66
C HIS A 141 6.95 -0.79 7.84
N ALA A 142 5.65 -0.54 7.91
CA ALA A 142 5.08 0.35 8.90
C ALA A 142 5.06 -0.30 10.29
N ARG A 143 5.57 0.46 11.27
CA ARG A 143 5.41 0.16 12.70
C ARG A 143 4.23 0.94 13.29
N VAL A 144 3.97 2.14 12.79
CA VAL A 144 2.82 2.96 13.18
C VAL A 144 2.23 3.65 11.95
N VAL A 145 0.90 3.61 11.84
CA VAL A 145 0.14 4.38 10.85
C VAL A 145 -0.83 5.28 11.60
N ARG A 146 -0.79 6.58 11.34
CA ARG A 146 -1.70 7.57 11.90
C ARG A 146 -2.53 8.20 10.80
N ASN A 147 -3.84 8.28 11.00
CA ASN A 147 -4.73 9.09 10.17
C ASN A 147 -4.67 10.53 10.65
N ASP A 148 -4.23 11.45 9.78
CA ASP A 148 -4.02 12.84 10.16
C ASP A 148 -5.34 13.61 10.30
N GLY A 149 -6.41 13.16 9.64
CA GLY A 149 -7.73 13.79 9.74
C GLY A 149 -8.49 13.42 11.02
N THR A 150 -8.39 12.17 11.46
CA THR A 150 -9.09 11.69 12.67
C THR A 150 -8.21 11.69 13.92
N GLY A 151 -6.88 11.74 13.75
CA GLY A 151 -5.90 11.61 14.84
C GLY A 151 -5.72 10.17 15.35
N ALA A 152 -6.49 9.20 14.85
CA ALA A 152 -6.39 7.82 15.26
C ALA A 152 -5.09 7.17 14.74
N SER A 153 -4.55 6.21 15.50
CA SER A 153 -3.30 5.51 15.16
C SER A 153 -3.41 4.01 15.33
N LEU A 154 -2.76 3.27 14.45
CA LEU A 154 -2.56 1.83 14.49
C LEU A 154 -1.08 1.53 14.65
N SER A 155 -0.72 0.75 15.67
CA SER A 155 0.64 0.30 15.92
C SER A 155 0.80 -1.19 15.63
N GLY A 156 2.02 -1.56 15.21
CA GLY A 156 2.45 -2.92 14.94
C GLY A 156 2.51 -3.73 16.23
N GLN A 157 1.42 -4.40 16.58
CA GLN A 157 1.41 -5.37 17.68
C GLN A 157 1.59 -6.78 17.12
N PRO A 158 2.37 -7.66 17.76
CA PRO A 158 2.39 -9.08 17.41
C PRO A 158 0.97 -9.66 17.43
N PRO A 159 0.67 -10.66 16.58
CA PRO A 159 -0.62 -11.30 16.59
C PRO A 159 -0.86 -11.95 17.94
N ALA A 160 -2.11 -11.91 18.42
CA ALA A 160 -2.50 -12.70 19.57
C ALA A 160 -2.22 -14.18 19.30
N PRO A 161 -1.82 -14.98 20.30
CA PRO A 161 -1.65 -16.41 20.10
C PRO A 161 -2.96 -17.04 19.66
N VAL A 162 -3.02 -17.49 18.41
CA VAL A 162 -4.14 -18.28 17.86
C VAL A 162 -3.59 -19.59 17.32
N ALA A 163 -4.39 -20.65 17.41
CA ALA A 163 -4.04 -21.94 16.82
C ALA A 163 -3.76 -21.76 15.31
N PRO A 164 -2.68 -22.35 14.78
CA PRO A 164 -2.34 -22.22 13.38
C PRO A 164 -3.47 -22.79 12.51
N VAL A 165 -3.84 -22.05 11.46
CA VAL A 165 -4.83 -22.52 10.49
C VAL A 165 -4.28 -23.80 9.82
N PRO A 166 -5.03 -24.92 9.86
CA PRO A 166 -4.64 -26.16 9.18
C PRO A 166 -4.31 -25.91 7.71
N ALA A 167 -3.26 -26.56 7.20
CA ALA A 167 -2.80 -26.36 5.83
C ALA A 167 -3.90 -26.66 4.79
N MET A 168 -4.74 -27.67 5.02
CA MET A 168 -5.87 -28.01 4.16
C MET A 168 -6.93 -26.90 4.07
N LEU A 169 -7.04 -26.07 5.10
CA LEU A 169 -7.95 -24.92 5.11
C LEU A 169 -7.31 -23.67 4.50
N ARG A 170 -6.00 -23.68 4.25
CA ARG A 170 -5.36 -22.60 3.50
C ARG A 170 -5.84 -22.68 2.06
N GLY A 171 -6.51 -21.64 1.61
CA GLY A 171 -6.88 -21.48 0.22
C GLY A 171 -8.29 -21.93 -0.16
N VAL A 172 -9.12 -22.40 0.79
CA VAL A 172 -10.49 -22.89 0.52
C VAL A 172 -11.43 -21.83 -0.11
N ASN A 173 -11.07 -20.55 -0.02
CA ASN A 173 -11.83 -19.43 -0.59
C ASN A 173 -11.10 -18.74 -1.76
N LEU A 174 -10.05 -19.35 -2.31
CA LEU A 174 -9.32 -18.77 -3.43
C LEU A 174 -10.03 -19.10 -4.74
N ALA A 175 -10.31 -18.06 -5.52
CA ALA A 175 -10.78 -18.21 -6.88
C ALA A 175 -9.58 -18.39 -7.83
N ARG A 176 -9.79 -19.13 -8.91
CA ARG A 176 -8.85 -19.11 -10.03
C ARG A 176 -8.99 -17.77 -10.75
N LEU A 177 -7.93 -16.98 -10.77
CA LEU A 177 -7.89 -15.65 -11.35
C LEU A 177 -6.88 -15.59 -12.50
N SER A 178 -7.14 -14.68 -13.44
CA SER A 178 -6.20 -14.33 -14.50
C SER A 178 -6.13 -12.81 -14.59
N VAL A 179 -4.91 -12.28 -14.56
CA VAL A 179 -4.63 -10.85 -14.63
C VAL A 179 -3.57 -10.58 -15.68
N SER A 180 -3.66 -9.42 -16.32
CA SER A 180 -2.62 -8.90 -17.19
C SER A 180 -2.60 -7.38 -17.07
N GLY A 181 -1.42 -6.79 -17.17
CA GLY A 181 -1.25 -5.36 -17.00
C GLY A 181 0.21 -4.95 -17.15
N VAL A 182 0.46 -3.67 -16.92
CA VAL A 182 1.81 -3.12 -16.88
C VAL A 182 2.33 -3.21 -15.45
N VAL A 183 3.55 -3.70 -15.27
CA VAL A 183 4.21 -3.71 -13.97
C VAL A 183 4.41 -2.28 -13.52
N ARG A 184 3.74 -1.89 -12.43
CA ARG A 184 3.99 -0.60 -11.80
C ARG A 184 5.18 -0.66 -10.86
N ARG A 185 5.38 -1.80 -10.20
CA ARG A 185 6.54 -2.08 -9.36
C ARG A 185 6.76 -3.56 -9.14
N VAL A 186 7.98 -3.89 -8.76
CA VAL A 186 8.37 -5.19 -8.23
C VAL A 186 8.07 -5.22 -6.73
N THR A 187 7.63 -6.36 -6.23
CA THR A 187 7.52 -6.63 -4.78
C THR A 187 8.66 -7.52 -4.33
N HIS A 188 9.06 -7.37 -3.06
CA HIS A 188 10.23 -8.07 -2.53
C HIS A 188 9.88 -8.94 -1.32
N ALA A 189 10.60 -10.06 -1.22
CA ALA A 189 10.68 -10.90 -0.04
C ALA A 189 11.47 -10.18 1.07
N PRO A 190 11.43 -10.67 2.32
CA PRO A 190 12.08 -10.00 3.46
C PRO A 190 13.57 -9.70 3.32
N ARG A 191 14.31 -10.44 2.47
CA ARG A 191 15.75 -10.21 2.23
C ARG A 191 16.02 -9.41 0.95
N GLY A 192 14.98 -8.89 0.30
CA GLY A 192 15.09 -8.06 -0.90
C GLY A 192 15.07 -8.81 -2.21
N GLU A 193 14.87 -10.13 -2.20
CA GLU A 193 14.69 -10.84 -3.46
C GLU A 193 13.33 -10.52 -4.08
N PRO A 194 13.23 -10.37 -5.41
CA PRO A 194 11.94 -10.24 -6.08
C PRO A 194 11.02 -11.42 -5.75
N ASP A 195 9.78 -11.11 -5.37
CA ASP A 195 8.76 -12.09 -4.99
C ASP A 195 7.41 -11.87 -5.71
N GLY A 196 7.37 -10.97 -6.68
CA GLY A 196 6.15 -10.64 -7.39
C GLY A 196 6.15 -9.25 -8.00
N VAL A 197 4.97 -8.82 -8.45
CA VAL A 197 4.73 -7.50 -9.03
C VAL A 197 3.40 -6.93 -8.57
N MET A 198 3.34 -5.61 -8.51
CA MET A 198 2.09 -4.87 -8.49
C MET A 198 1.87 -4.26 -9.88
N LEU A 199 0.72 -4.54 -10.47
CA LEU A 199 0.32 -4.01 -11.77
C LEU A 199 -0.21 -2.57 -11.67
N ASP A 200 -0.35 -1.90 -12.80
CA ASP A 200 -0.93 -0.57 -12.95
C ASP A 200 -2.41 -0.49 -12.50
N GLY A 201 -3.19 -1.54 -12.74
CA GLY A 201 -4.52 -1.72 -12.16
C GLY A 201 -4.51 -1.94 -10.63
N GLY A 202 -3.31 -2.11 -10.06
CA GLY A 202 -2.98 -2.42 -8.66
C GLY A 202 -3.37 -3.82 -8.21
N ALA A 203 -3.50 -4.75 -9.15
CA ALA A 203 -3.50 -6.17 -8.86
C ALA A 203 -2.09 -6.60 -8.39
N ILE A 204 -2.01 -7.46 -7.39
CA ILE A 204 -0.75 -8.01 -6.88
C ILE A 204 -0.60 -9.45 -7.34
N VAL A 205 0.49 -9.74 -8.04
CA VAL A 205 0.86 -11.08 -8.47
C VAL A 205 2.03 -11.53 -7.62
N LYS A 206 1.80 -12.53 -6.77
CA LYS A 206 2.85 -13.16 -5.95
C LYS A 206 3.46 -14.35 -6.67
N LEU A 207 4.78 -14.44 -6.59
CA LEU A 207 5.63 -15.49 -7.13
C LEU A 207 6.46 -16.07 -5.98
N THR A 208 6.88 -17.32 -6.12
CA THR A 208 7.97 -17.81 -5.26
C THR A 208 9.27 -17.14 -5.70
N VAL A 209 10.22 -16.97 -4.78
CA VAL A 209 11.54 -16.38 -5.11
C VAL A 209 12.23 -17.13 -6.26
N PRO A 210 12.23 -18.48 -6.33
CA PRO A 210 12.75 -19.21 -7.49
C PRO A 210 12.04 -18.87 -8.80
N ALA A 211 10.70 -18.85 -8.80
CA ALA A 211 9.94 -18.49 -9.99
C ALA A 211 10.24 -17.06 -10.44
N ALA A 212 10.26 -16.09 -9.51
CA ALA A 212 10.56 -14.70 -9.82
C ALA A 212 11.93 -14.54 -10.49
N ARG A 213 12.95 -15.25 -10.01
CA ARG A 213 14.30 -15.23 -10.61
C ARG A 213 14.32 -15.71 -12.06
N GLN A 214 13.43 -16.62 -12.46
CA GLN A 214 13.35 -17.09 -13.84
C GLN A 214 12.80 -16.02 -14.81
N PHE A 215 12.02 -15.06 -14.31
CA PHE A 215 11.37 -14.03 -15.12
C PHE A 215 11.92 -12.62 -14.86
N GLY A 216 13.21 -12.50 -14.47
CA GLY A 216 13.81 -11.21 -14.10
C GLY A 216 13.60 -10.09 -15.12
N ALA A 217 13.63 -10.41 -16.43
CA ALA A 217 13.39 -9.43 -17.50
C ALA A 217 11.94 -8.90 -17.54
N LEU A 218 10.96 -9.65 -17.06
CA LEU A 218 9.56 -9.25 -16.97
C LEU A 218 9.21 -8.60 -15.63
N LEU A 219 10.05 -8.78 -14.61
CA LEU A 219 9.91 -8.17 -13.29
C LEU A 219 10.60 -6.80 -13.26
N ALA A 220 10.16 -5.89 -14.12
CA ALA A 220 10.67 -4.53 -14.16
C ALA A 220 9.51 -3.53 -14.38
N PRO A 221 9.54 -2.34 -13.74
CA PRO A 221 8.55 -1.30 -14.00
C PRO A 221 8.43 -0.97 -15.49
N GLY A 222 7.20 -0.92 -16.01
CA GLY A 222 6.91 -0.66 -17.42
C GLY A 222 6.70 -1.91 -18.28
N GLU A 223 7.12 -3.09 -17.80
CA GLU A 223 6.93 -4.34 -18.54
C GLU A 223 5.48 -4.81 -18.55
N ARG A 224 5.06 -5.45 -19.64
CA ARG A 224 3.73 -6.07 -19.71
C ARG A 224 3.82 -7.53 -19.31
N VAL A 225 2.97 -7.92 -18.38
CA VAL A 225 2.92 -9.30 -17.87
C VAL A 225 1.50 -9.83 -17.84
N ALA A 226 1.39 -11.14 -17.80
CA ALA A 226 0.16 -11.87 -17.54
C ALA A 226 0.45 -12.99 -16.54
N ALA A 227 -0.52 -13.25 -15.68
CA ALA A 227 -0.44 -14.28 -14.67
C ALA A 227 -1.78 -15.00 -14.53
N VAL A 228 -1.70 -16.28 -14.20
CA VAL A 228 -2.85 -17.10 -13.83
C VAL A 228 -2.51 -17.80 -12.53
N GLY A 229 -3.47 -17.90 -11.62
CA GLY A 229 -3.24 -18.56 -10.35
C GLY A 229 -4.47 -18.54 -9.46
N TYR A 230 -4.24 -18.69 -8.17
CA TYR A 230 -5.31 -18.73 -7.16
C TYR A 230 -5.18 -17.53 -6.23
N GLY A 231 -6.30 -16.88 -5.96
CA GLY A 231 -6.29 -15.60 -5.27
C GLY A 231 -7.68 -15.12 -4.89
N THR A 232 -7.73 -13.86 -4.48
CA THR A 232 -8.94 -13.20 -4.05
C THR A 232 -9.11 -11.87 -4.78
N ARG A 233 -10.35 -11.56 -5.15
CA ARG A 233 -10.78 -10.23 -5.61
C ARG A 233 -11.88 -9.75 -4.67
N ASN A 234 -11.66 -8.62 -4.00
CA ASN A 234 -12.61 -8.03 -3.07
C ASN A 234 -12.65 -6.50 -3.20
N ALA A 235 -13.35 -5.83 -2.28
CA ALA A 235 -13.50 -4.38 -2.30
C ALA A 235 -12.17 -3.60 -2.12
N TYR A 236 -11.12 -4.25 -1.62
CA TYR A 236 -9.83 -3.63 -1.35
C TYR A 236 -8.82 -3.84 -2.47
N GLY A 237 -9.03 -4.83 -3.34
CA GLY A 237 -8.17 -5.06 -4.49
C GLY A 237 -8.28 -6.47 -5.06
N GLU A 238 -7.24 -6.84 -5.81
CA GLU A 238 -7.09 -8.14 -6.41
C GLU A 238 -5.65 -8.64 -6.17
N ALA A 239 -5.52 -9.87 -5.69
CA ALA A 239 -4.23 -10.50 -5.55
C ALA A 239 -4.30 -12.00 -5.80
N LEU A 240 -3.25 -12.56 -6.39
CA LEU A 240 -3.15 -14.00 -6.63
C LEU A 240 -1.73 -14.51 -6.46
N GLN A 241 -1.62 -15.76 -6.00
CA GLN A 241 -0.41 -16.55 -6.09
C GLN A 241 -0.37 -17.17 -7.49
N ALA A 242 0.63 -16.81 -8.28
CA ALA A 242 0.73 -17.29 -9.66
C ALA A 242 1.09 -18.77 -9.69
N THR A 243 0.38 -19.51 -10.54
CA THR A 243 0.73 -20.86 -11.00
C THR A 243 1.23 -20.84 -12.44
N ALA A 244 0.97 -19.76 -13.19
CA ALA A 244 1.56 -19.46 -14.48
C ALA A 244 1.89 -17.97 -14.56
N PHE A 245 3.00 -17.62 -15.20
CA PHE A 245 3.47 -16.24 -15.36
C PHE A 245 4.20 -16.07 -16.70
N GLY A 246 4.18 -14.88 -17.26
CA GLY A 246 4.91 -14.57 -18.50
C GLY A 246 4.42 -13.30 -19.18
N ALA A 247 4.80 -13.12 -20.44
CA ALA A 247 4.29 -12.04 -21.27
C ALA A 247 2.81 -12.30 -21.64
N PRO A 248 2.01 -11.26 -21.94
CA PRO A 248 0.64 -11.45 -22.43
C PRO A 248 0.62 -12.36 -23.67
N GLY A 249 -0.20 -13.42 -23.63
CA GLY A 249 -0.27 -14.44 -24.68
C GLY A 249 0.80 -15.55 -24.58
N HIS A 250 1.79 -15.41 -23.69
CA HIS A 250 2.90 -16.34 -23.50
C HIS A 250 3.16 -16.58 -22.01
N VAL A 251 2.16 -17.14 -21.31
CA VAL A 251 2.31 -17.58 -19.92
C VAL A 251 2.79 -19.02 -19.85
N VAL A 252 3.73 -19.30 -18.96
CA VAL A 252 4.25 -20.64 -18.70
C VAL A 252 3.91 -21.08 -17.28
N ASN A 253 3.60 -22.36 -17.11
CA ASN A 253 3.31 -22.93 -15.80
C ASN A 253 4.60 -22.98 -14.96
N LEU A 254 4.49 -22.55 -13.71
CA LEU A 254 5.63 -22.37 -12.80
C LEU A 254 6.03 -23.66 -12.06
N TYR A 255 5.14 -24.65 -12.00
CA TYR A 255 5.30 -25.83 -11.15
C TYR A 255 5.13 -27.16 -11.89
N ASP A 256 5.00 -27.14 -13.21
CA ASP A 256 4.84 -28.37 -14.00
C ASP A 256 6.15 -29.19 -14.08
N ASP A 257 7.28 -28.59 -13.71
CA ASP A 257 8.59 -29.26 -13.68
C ASP A 257 8.81 -30.17 -12.45
N VAL A 258 7.87 -30.22 -11.50
CA VAL A 258 7.99 -31.07 -10.28
C VAL A 258 7.53 -32.51 -10.53
N ALA A 259 7.02 -32.83 -11.73
CA ALA A 259 6.48 -34.14 -12.08
C ALA A 259 7.32 -34.96 -13.08
N ARG A 260 8.59 -34.61 -13.32
CA ARG A 260 9.51 -35.40 -14.18
C ARG A 260 10.74 -35.88 -13.46
#